data_AF-A0A4Y2FUL5-F1
#
_entry.id   AF-A0A4Y2FUL5-F1
#
_cell.length_a   1.000
_cell.length_b   1.000
_cell.length_c   1.000
_cell.angle_alpha   90.00
_cell.angle_beta   90.00
_cell.angle_gamma   90.00
#
_symmetry.space_group_name_H-M   'P 1'
#
loop_
_entity.id
_entity.type
_entity.pdbx_description
1 polymer ?
#
loop_
_entity_poly.entity_id
_entity_poly.type
_entity_poly.pdbx_seq_one_letter_code
_entity_poly.pdbx_strand_id
1 'polypeptide(L)'
;MNHILNSIIEAKHVDENAYDEILMEFDDYLDNVALKDSDFSEFSPENSRVDKFFYEIMNASKCRNLWKVVEMLLLLSHGQATVEKGMSFSKKVVVENMEEPSYISQRLICDYINSTGDSIHNIKITNIMRTYVSNAGQKYMKYLEDQKLLSSQNKKRKSLSSEAIQELKNKRKKKDAWKKISRLL
;
A
#
# COMPACT_ATOMS: atom_id res chain seq x y z
N MET A 1 -25.00 -1.26 -4.85
CA MET A 1 -25.64 -0.99 -3.55
C MET A 1 -26.04 -2.26 -2.82
N ASN A 2 -26.86 -3.14 -3.42
CA ASN A 2 -27.40 -4.36 -2.78
C ASN A 2 -26.38 -5.25 -2.03
N HIS A 3 -25.24 -5.57 -2.65
CA HIS A 3 -24.20 -6.38 -1.98
C HIS A 3 -23.62 -5.73 -0.72
N ILE A 4 -23.41 -4.41 -0.77
CA ILE A 4 -22.88 -3.65 0.36
C ILE A 4 -23.92 -3.60 1.48
N LEU A 5 -25.18 -3.33 1.13
CA LEU A 5 -26.28 -3.24 2.09
C LEU A 5 -26.55 -4.59 2.77
N ASN A 6 -26.55 -5.69 2.00
CA ASN A 6 -26.65 -7.06 2.55
C ASN A 6 -25.51 -7.34 3.54
N SER A 7 -24.26 -6.97 3.20
CA SER A 7 -23.10 -7.17 4.09
C SER A 7 -23.23 -6.38 5.40
N ILE A 8 -23.80 -5.18 5.35
CA ILE A 8 -24.00 -4.32 6.53
C ILE A 8 -25.15 -4.85 7.41
N ILE A 9 -26.21 -5.39 6.81
CA ILE A 9 -27.33 -6.02 7.53
C ILE A 9 -26.89 -7.33 8.18
N GLU A 10 -26.13 -8.17 7.48
CA GLU A 10 -25.54 -9.39 8.06
C GLU A 10 -24.67 -9.08 9.29
N ALA A 11 -23.94 -7.96 9.25
CA ALA A 11 -23.16 -7.45 10.38
C ALA A 11 -24.02 -6.78 11.47
N LYS A 12 -25.35 -6.76 11.34
CA LYS A 12 -26.34 -6.17 12.26
C LYS A 12 -26.11 -4.69 12.54
N HIS A 13 -25.55 -3.98 11.57
CA HIS A 13 -25.28 -2.55 11.66
C HIS A 13 -26.45 -1.68 11.19
N VAL A 14 -27.35 -2.25 10.38
CA VAL A 14 -28.58 -1.63 9.90
C VAL A 14 -29.72 -2.65 10.05
N ASP A 15 -30.92 -2.17 10.38
CA ASP A 15 -32.13 -3.00 10.49
C ASP A 15 -32.58 -3.48 9.10
N GLU A 16 -32.94 -4.75 8.98
CA GLU A 16 -33.46 -5.34 7.74
C GLU A 16 -34.73 -4.63 7.25
N ASN A 17 -35.55 -4.10 8.17
CA ASN A 17 -36.74 -3.32 7.84
C ASN A 17 -36.44 -1.99 7.14
N ALA A 18 -35.21 -1.48 7.25
CA ALA A 18 -34.77 -0.26 6.59
C ALA A 18 -34.20 -0.50 5.18
N TYR A 19 -34.12 -1.76 4.72
CA TYR A 19 -33.50 -2.12 3.44
C TYR A 19 -34.14 -1.39 2.24
N ASP A 20 -35.45 -1.53 2.11
CA ASP A 20 -36.20 -0.95 1.00
C ASP A 20 -36.19 0.59 1.06
N GLU A 21 -36.27 1.15 2.27
CA GLU A 21 -36.21 2.60 2.48
C GLU A 21 -34.84 3.16 2.06
N ILE A 22 -33.73 2.47 2.40
CA ILE A 22 -32.38 2.87 2.00
C ILE A 22 -32.19 2.78 0.48
N LEU A 23 -32.74 1.76 -0.17
CA LEU A 23 -32.67 1.66 -1.63
C LEU A 23 -33.46 2.77 -2.32
N MET A 24 -34.66 3.08 -1.83
CA MET A 24 -35.44 4.21 -2.34
C MET A 24 -34.70 5.54 -2.13
N GLU A 25 -34.13 5.77 -0.95
CA GLU A 25 -33.33 6.97 -0.67
C GLU A 25 -32.10 7.05 -1.58
N PHE A 26 -31.46 5.91 -1.90
CA PHE A 26 -30.31 5.86 -2.80
C PHE A 26 -30.67 6.25 -4.23
N ASP A 27 -31.74 5.68 -4.77
CA ASP A 27 -32.19 5.99 -6.14
C ASP A 27 -32.67 7.44 -6.24
N ASP A 28 -33.44 7.93 -5.25
CA ASP A 28 -33.88 9.33 -5.18
C ASP A 28 -32.68 10.29 -5.11
N TYR A 29 -31.66 9.96 -4.31
CA TYR A 29 -30.45 10.77 -4.19
C TYR A 29 -29.67 10.84 -5.51
N LEU A 30 -29.57 9.73 -6.25
CA LEU A 30 -28.91 9.73 -7.55
C LEU A 30 -29.64 10.64 -8.54
N ASP A 31 -30.95 10.48 -8.66
CA ASP A 31 -31.77 11.19 -9.65
C ASP A 31 -31.97 12.68 -9.33
N ASN A 32 -32.00 13.04 -8.04
CA ASN A 32 -32.35 14.39 -7.61
C ASN A 32 -31.19 15.22 -7.09
N VAL A 33 -30.10 14.60 -6.65
CA VAL A 33 -28.91 15.30 -6.13
C VAL A 33 -27.70 15.01 -7.00
N ALA A 34 -27.21 13.77 -7.01
CA ALA A 34 -25.89 13.45 -7.57
C ALA A 34 -25.77 13.73 -9.08
N LEU A 35 -26.83 13.50 -9.86
CA LEU A 35 -26.81 13.72 -11.31
C LEU A 35 -27.07 15.18 -11.71
N LYS A 36 -27.60 16.00 -10.82
CA LYS A 36 -28.01 17.39 -11.11
C LYS A 36 -27.06 18.42 -10.53
N ASP A 37 -26.35 18.06 -9.48
CA ASP A 37 -25.49 18.97 -8.74
C ASP A 37 -24.10 19.06 -9.39
N SER A 38 -23.71 20.27 -9.79
CA SER A 38 -22.42 20.58 -10.39
C SER A 38 -21.25 20.24 -9.46
N ASP A 39 -21.49 20.25 -8.13
CA ASP A 39 -20.47 19.99 -7.13
C ASP A 39 -19.85 18.59 -7.29
N PHE A 40 -20.60 17.60 -7.78
CA PHE A 40 -20.06 16.26 -8.10
C PHE A 40 -19.13 16.26 -9.30
N SER A 41 -19.40 17.11 -10.30
CA SER A 41 -18.58 17.21 -11.51
C SER A 41 -17.28 18.00 -11.28
N GLU A 42 -17.33 18.96 -10.35
CA GLU A 42 -16.17 19.79 -9.96
C GLU A 42 -15.35 19.17 -8.83
N PHE A 43 -15.90 18.17 -8.13
CA PHE A 43 -15.21 17.51 -7.03
C PHE A 43 -13.88 16.88 -7.48
N SER A 44 -12.80 17.30 -6.82
CA SER A 44 -11.49 16.67 -6.95
C SER A 44 -10.99 16.18 -5.59
N PRO A 45 -10.65 14.88 -5.45
CA PRO A 45 -10.10 14.34 -4.21
C PRO A 45 -8.70 14.86 -3.88
N GLU A 46 -8.03 15.54 -4.82
CA GLU A 46 -6.74 16.21 -4.60
C GLU A 46 -6.90 17.53 -3.84
N ASN A 47 -8.03 18.21 -4.04
CA ASN A 47 -8.30 19.55 -3.51
C ASN A 47 -9.27 19.54 -2.33
N SER A 48 -10.08 18.48 -2.19
CA SER A 48 -11.09 18.37 -1.12
C SER A 48 -11.18 16.96 -0.55
N ARG A 49 -11.57 16.88 0.71
CA ARG A 49 -11.78 15.64 1.44
C ARG A 49 -13.13 15.03 1.08
N VAL A 50 -13.12 13.76 0.68
CA VAL A 50 -14.33 12.98 0.32
C VAL A 50 -15.34 12.96 1.47
N ASP A 51 -14.90 12.73 2.70
CA ASP A 51 -15.78 12.66 3.87
C ASP A 51 -16.46 14.00 4.18
N LYS A 52 -15.73 15.10 4.03
CA LYS A 52 -16.27 16.45 4.21
C LYS A 52 -17.28 16.79 3.11
N PHE A 53 -16.96 16.47 1.86
CA PHE A 53 -17.83 16.71 0.72
C PHE A 53 -19.17 15.99 0.87
N PHE A 54 -19.15 14.69 1.15
CA PHE A 54 -20.38 13.92 1.34
C PHE A 54 -21.16 14.37 2.58
N TYR A 55 -20.48 14.76 3.67
CA TYR A 55 -21.16 15.33 4.84
C TYR A 55 -21.90 16.63 4.48
N GLU A 56 -21.26 17.55 3.76
CA GLU A 56 -21.88 18.84 3.41
C GLU A 56 -23.13 18.66 2.53
N ILE A 57 -23.09 17.72 1.58
CA ILE A 57 -24.20 17.47 0.65
C ILE A 57 -25.31 16.62 1.29
N MET A 58 -24.94 15.55 2.01
CA MET A 58 -25.92 14.56 2.50
C MET A 58 -26.52 14.93 3.86
N ASN A 59 -25.79 15.66 4.71
CA ASN A 59 -26.31 16.05 6.04
C ASN A 59 -27.52 17.01 5.92
N ALA A 60 -27.61 17.78 4.84
CA ALA A 60 -28.75 18.64 4.56
C ALA A 60 -29.92 17.91 3.86
N SER A 61 -29.71 16.66 3.42
CA SER A 61 -30.68 15.89 2.65
C SER A 61 -31.72 15.17 3.52
N LYS A 62 -32.81 14.71 2.91
CA LYS A 62 -33.81 13.85 3.57
C LYS A 62 -33.34 12.40 3.75
N CYS A 63 -32.18 12.03 3.21
CA CYS A 63 -31.71 10.66 3.09
C CYS A 63 -30.95 10.21 4.35
N ARG A 64 -31.63 10.19 5.51
CA ARG A 64 -30.98 9.90 6.80
C ARG A 64 -30.54 8.45 6.92
N ASN A 65 -31.29 7.50 6.37
CA ASN A 65 -30.95 6.09 6.49
C ASN A 65 -29.78 5.76 5.55
N LEU A 66 -29.78 6.34 4.35
CA LEU A 66 -28.67 6.26 3.42
C LEU A 66 -27.40 6.91 3.99
N TRP A 67 -27.52 8.07 4.64
CA TRP A 67 -26.37 8.75 5.26
C TRP A 67 -25.67 7.84 6.27
N LYS A 68 -26.39 7.10 7.12
CA LYS A 68 -25.78 6.15 8.06
C LYS A 68 -24.93 5.09 7.36
N VAL A 69 -25.39 4.59 6.21
CA VAL A 69 -24.64 3.61 5.41
C VAL A 69 -23.38 4.25 4.82
N VAL A 70 -23.49 5.45 4.26
CA VAL A 70 -22.35 6.19 3.70
C VAL A 70 -21.34 6.57 4.77
N GLU A 71 -21.79 7.02 5.94
CA GLU A 71 -20.96 7.32 7.10
C GLU A 71 -20.14 6.10 7.53
N MET A 72 -20.76 4.92 7.63
CA MET A 72 -20.05 3.68 7.93
C MET A 72 -19.01 3.33 6.87
N LEU A 73 -19.34 3.48 5.58
CA LEU A 73 -18.39 3.23 4.49
C LEU A 73 -17.18 4.19 4.55
N LEU A 74 -17.43 5.47 4.81
CA LEU A 74 -16.37 6.47 4.99
C LEU A 74 -15.48 6.13 6.18
N LEU A 75 -16.05 5.73 7.32
CA LEU A 75 -15.30 5.32 8.50
C LEU A 75 -14.46 4.05 8.25
N LEU A 76 -15.03 3.04 7.59
CA LEU A 76 -14.31 1.83 7.21
C LEU A 76 -13.14 2.12 6.27
N SER A 77 -13.32 3.05 5.32
CA SER A 77 -12.26 3.49 4.41
C SER A 77 -11.10 4.15 5.16
N HIS A 78 -11.37 4.93 6.22
CA HIS A 78 -10.35 5.56 7.05
C HIS A 78 -9.59 4.58 7.94
N GLY A 79 -10.26 3.54 8.45
CA GLY A 79 -9.63 2.47 9.25
C GLY A 79 -8.60 1.67 8.47
N GLN A 80 -8.88 1.39 7.20
CA GLN A 80 -7.93 0.72 6.28
C GLN A 80 -6.85 1.68 5.78
N ALA A 81 -7.22 2.90 5.38
CA ALA A 81 -6.28 3.88 4.85
C ALA A 81 -5.26 4.38 5.89
N THR A 82 -5.58 4.35 7.19
CA THR A 82 -4.61 4.69 8.25
C THR A 82 -3.59 3.58 8.47
N VAL A 83 -4.01 2.31 8.38
CA VAL A 83 -3.11 1.15 8.42
C VAL A 83 -2.20 1.16 7.18
N GLU A 84 -2.71 1.49 5.99
CA GLU A 84 -1.90 1.63 4.77
C GLU A 84 -1.11 2.95 4.68
N LYS A 85 -1.58 4.07 5.26
CA LYS A 85 -0.79 5.30 5.39
C LYS A 85 0.35 5.12 6.39
N GLY A 86 0.15 4.37 7.47
CA GLY A 86 1.24 3.94 8.36
C GLY A 86 2.28 3.07 7.63
N MET A 87 1.85 2.28 6.65
CA MET A 87 2.74 1.48 5.81
C MET A 87 3.40 2.27 4.66
N SER A 88 2.77 3.33 4.12
CA SER A 88 3.30 4.11 2.98
C SER A 88 4.04 5.40 3.37
N PHE A 89 3.82 5.95 4.57
CA PHE A 89 4.74 6.94 5.17
C PHE A 89 6.09 6.32 5.59
N SER A 90 6.20 4.99 5.58
CA SER A 90 7.39 4.23 5.94
C SER A 90 8.47 4.18 4.85
N LYS A 91 8.60 5.24 4.03
CA LYS A 91 9.84 5.49 3.27
C LYS A 91 10.67 6.64 3.82
N LYS A 92 10.07 7.50 4.66
CA LYS A 92 10.76 8.64 5.31
C LYS A 92 10.61 8.67 6.84
N VAL A 93 9.59 8.01 7.40
CA VAL A 93 9.41 7.85 8.87
C VAL A 93 9.60 6.39 9.27
N VAL A 94 10.50 5.70 8.58
CA VAL A 94 11.19 4.56 9.18
C VAL A 94 12.25 5.19 10.09
N VAL A 95 12.01 5.11 11.39
CA VAL A 95 12.89 5.69 12.41
C VAL A 95 14.28 5.05 12.42
N GLU A 96 14.51 3.94 11.71
CA GLU A 96 15.82 3.30 11.65
C GLU A 96 16.08 2.72 10.27
N ASN A 97 17.19 3.12 9.65
CA ASN A 97 17.80 2.61 8.40
C ASN A 97 18.03 1.08 8.40
N MET A 98 16.97 0.30 8.62
CA MET A 98 16.95 -1.14 8.78
C MET A 98 16.38 -1.77 7.52
N GLU A 99 17.07 -2.80 7.05
CA GLU A 99 16.63 -3.59 5.91
C GLU A 99 15.55 -4.60 6.34
N GLU A 100 14.76 -5.08 5.38
CA GLU A 100 13.70 -6.09 5.57
C GLU A 100 14.07 -7.26 6.52
N PRO A 101 15.29 -7.85 6.46
CA PRO A 101 15.66 -8.94 7.36
C PRO A 101 15.67 -8.56 8.85
N SER A 102 15.94 -7.30 9.16
CA SER A 102 15.89 -6.79 10.54
C SER A 102 14.47 -6.76 11.07
N TYR A 103 13.51 -6.35 10.23
CA TYR A 103 12.08 -6.34 10.60
C TYR A 103 11.54 -7.75 10.82
N ILE A 104 11.87 -8.69 9.93
CA ILE A 104 11.49 -10.10 10.08
C ILE A 104 12.05 -10.64 11.40
N SER A 105 13.31 -10.35 11.71
CA SER A 105 13.96 -10.79 12.95
C SER A 105 13.27 -10.23 14.20
N GLN A 106 12.95 -8.93 14.22
CA GLN A 106 12.22 -8.32 15.32
C GLN A 106 10.82 -8.93 15.50
N ARG A 107 10.11 -9.16 14.40
CA ARG A 107 8.78 -9.77 14.43
C ARG A 107 8.83 -11.18 15.04
N LEU A 108 9.78 -12.01 14.61
CA LEU A 108 9.97 -13.36 15.16
C LEU A 108 10.24 -13.33 16.68
N ILE A 109 11.02 -12.35 17.16
CA ILE A 109 11.29 -12.18 18.59
C ILE A 109 10.01 -11.80 19.34
N CYS A 110 9.25 -10.83 18.83
CA CYS A 110 7.98 -10.42 19.45
C CYS A 110 6.97 -11.58 19.47
N ASP A 111 6.81 -12.29 18.37
CA ASP A 111 5.88 -13.42 18.27
C ASP A 111 6.25 -14.54 19.25
N TYR A 112 7.55 -14.81 19.43
CA TYR A 112 8.03 -15.77 20.42
C TYR A 112 7.73 -15.33 21.86
N ILE A 113 7.98 -14.05 22.19
CA ILE A 113 7.69 -13.50 23.53
C ILE A 113 6.18 -13.62 23.82
N ASN A 114 5.34 -13.23 22.87
CA ASN A 114 3.88 -13.28 23.03
C ASN A 114 3.39 -14.72 23.21
N SER A 115 3.94 -15.67 22.44
CA SER A 115 3.61 -17.10 22.56
C SER A 115 3.97 -17.71 23.92
N THR A 116 4.91 -17.10 24.65
CA THR A 116 5.39 -17.56 25.97
C THR A 116 4.55 -16.97 27.13
N GLY A 117 3.46 -16.26 26.82
CA GLY A 117 2.54 -15.68 27.82
C GLY A 117 2.94 -14.27 28.25
N ASP A 118 3.38 -13.44 27.30
CA ASP A 118 3.66 -11.99 27.40
C ASP A 118 4.70 -11.53 28.45
N SER A 119 5.26 -12.44 29.25
CA SER A 119 6.25 -12.11 30.28
C SER A 119 7.66 -12.45 29.84
N ILE A 120 8.44 -11.41 29.53
CA ILE A 120 9.86 -11.51 29.17
C ILE A 120 10.69 -12.17 30.28
N HIS A 121 10.21 -12.11 31.53
CA HIS A 121 10.86 -12.68 32.71
C HIS A 121 10.85 -14.21 32.74
N ASN A 122 9.96 -14.86 31.97
CA ASN A 122 9.87 -16.33 31.91
C ASN A 122 10.86 -16.95 30.91
N ILE A 123 11.49 -16.15 30.05
CA ILE A 123 12.39 -16.64 29.01
C ILE A 123 13.78 -16.88 29.62
N LYS A 124 14.14 -18.16 29.77
CA LYS A 124 15.47 -18.55 30.25
C LYS A 124 16.53 -18.28 29.18
N ILE A 125 17.53 -17.48 29.52
CA ILE A 125 18.68 -17.21 28.63
C ILE A 125 19.53 -18.49 28.53
N THR A 126 19.49 -19.14 27.37
CA THR A 126 20.26 -20.34 27.09
C THR A 126 21.71 -20.03 26.73
N ASN A 127 22.61 -21.00 26.89
CA ASN A 127 24.02 -20.85 26.48
C ASN A 127 24.15 -20.63 24.95
N ILE A 128 23.22 -21.20 24.18
CA ILE A 128 23.15 -21.01 22.73
C ILE A 128 22.92 -19.53 22.40
N MET A 129 21.95 -18.87 23.04
CA MET A 129 21.68 -17.44 22.83
C MET A 129 22.92 -16.58 23.10
N ARG A 130 23.68 -16.88 24.16
CA ARG A 130 24.94 -16.18 24.49
C ARG A 130 25.97 -16.32 23.36
N THR A 131 26.15 -17.54 22.86
CA THR A 131 27.06 -17.81 21.72
C THR A 131 26.61 -17.07 20.46
N TYR A 132 25.31 -17.01 20.17
CA TYR A 132 24.79 -16.26 19.01
C TYR A 132 25.06 -14.76 19.12
N VAL A 133 24.83 -14.16 20.29
CA VAL A 133 25.11 -12.73 20.53
C VAL A 133 26.61 -12.45 20.41
N SER A 134 27.47 -13.30 21.02
CA SER A 134 28.93 -13.16 20.93
C SER A 134 29.45 -13.20 19.49
N ASN A 135 28.80 -13.98 18.61
CA ASN A 135 29.19 -14.11 17.22
C ASN A 135 28.47 -13.13 16.27
N ALA A 136 27.51 -12.35 16.77
CA ALA A 136 26.68 -11.48 15.93
C ALA A 136 27.51 -10.42 15.20
N GLY A 137 28.49 -9.81 15.89
CA GLY A 137 29.39 -8.82 15.29
C GLY A 137 30.20 -9.40 14.12
N GLN A 138 30.76 -10.60 14.28
CA GLN A 138 31.51 -11.26 13.20
C GLN A 138 30.63 -11.60 12.00
N LYS A 139 29.40 -12.08 12.24
CA LYS A 139 28.43 -12.35 11.17
C LYS A 139 28.05 -11.08 10.40
N TYR A 140 27.88 -9.97 11.11
CA TYR A 140 27.58 -8.69 10.48
C TYR A 140 28.74 -8.17 9.63
N MET A 141 29.99 -8.27 10.12
CA MET A 141 31.17 -7.90 9.33
C MET A 141 31.29 -8.71 8.05
N LYS A 142 31.07 -10.03 8.14
CA LYS A 142 31.05 -10.91 6.96
C LYS A 142 29.96 -10.50 5.96
N TYR A 143 28.75 -10.18 6.45
CA TYR A 143 27.67 -9.69 5.60
C TYR A 143 28.04 -8.40 4.84
N LEU A 144 28.71 -7.45 5.51
CA LEU A 144 29.17 -6.22 4.86
C LEU A 144 30.22 -6.47 3.78
N GLU A 145 31.11 -7.44 3.98
CA GLU A 145 32.09 -7.86 2.97
C GLU A 145 31.41 -8.48 1.75
N ASP A 146 30.45 -9.38 1.97
CA ASP A 146 29.67 -10.02 0.91
C ASP A 146 28.89 -8.99 0.08
N GLN A 147 28.29 -7.98 0.73
CA GLN A 147 27.59 -6.88 0.06
C GLN A 147 28.52 -6.03 -0.83
N LYS A 148 29.76 -5.77 -0.38
CA LYS A 148 30.76 -5.07 -1.20
C LYS A 148 31.16 -5.89 -2.42
N LEU A 149 31.28 -7.21 -2.28
CA LEU A 149 31.61 -8.11 -3.40
C LEU A 149 30.47 -8.13 -4.43
N LEU A 150 29.23 -8.31 -3.99
CA LEU A 150 28.04 -8.35 -4.85
C LEU A 150 27.84 -7.03 -5.61
N SER A 151 27.99 -5.88 -4.94
CA SER A 151 27.87 -4.58 -5.60
C SER A 151 28.96 -4.35 -6.65
N SER A 152 30.18 -4.82 -6.41
CA SER A 152 31.30 -4.74 -7.35
C SER A 152 31.08 -5.62 -8.59
N GLN A 153 30.57 -6.85 -8.40
CA GLN A 153 30.23 -7.75 -9.50
C GLN A 153 29.06 -7.23 -10.34
N ASN A 154 28.03 -6.69 -9.68
CA ASN A 154 26.86 -6.12 -10.36
C ASN A 154 27.21 -4.88 -11.19
N LYS A 155 28.13 -4.03 -10.72
CA LYS A 155 28.66 -2.89 -11.50
C LYS A 155 29.36 -3.36 -12.77
N LYS A 156 30.24 -4.37 -12.68
CA LYS A 156 30.93 -4.95 -13.85
C LYS A 156 29.96 -5.60 -14.84
N ARG A 157 28.92 -6.28 -14.36
CA ARG A 157 27.92 -6.90 -15.23
C ARG A 157 27.06 -5.86 -15.96
N LYS A 158 26.71 -4.76 -15.27
CA LYS A 158 25.96 -3.63 -15.87
C LYS A 158 26.79 -2.88 -16.92
N SER A 159 28.08 -2.66 -16.70
CA SER A 159 28.94 -1.98 -17.69
C SER A 159 29.05 -2.77 -18.98
N LEU A 160 29.34 -4.07 -18.88
CA LEU A 160 29.43 -4.98 -20.03
C LEU A 160 28.11 -5.07 -20.81
N SER A 161 26.98 -5.12 -20.11
CA SER A 161 25.66 -5.11 -20.76
C SER A 161 25.36 -3.78 -21.46
N SER A 162 25.77 -2.65 -20.86
CA SER A 162 25.58 -1.32 -21.46
C SER A 162 26.41 -1.13 -22.74
N GLU A 163 27.65 -1.63 -22.74
CA GLU A 163 28.55 -1.59 -23.91
C GLU A 163 27.99 -2.43 -25.06
N ALA A 164 27.53 -3.65 -24.77
CA ALA A 164 26.89 -4.51 -25.77
C ALA A 164 25.62 -3.89 -26.38
N ILE A 165 24.81 -3.20 -25.57
CA ILE A 165 23.61 -2.50 -26.05
C ILE A 165 24.00 -1.31 -26.95
N GLN A 166 25.06 -0.57 -26.60
CA GLN A 166 25.57 0.56 -27.38
C GLN A 166 26.04 0.11 -28.77
N GLU A 167 26.78 -1.01 -28.83
CA GLU A 167 27.23 -1.59 -30.10
C GLU A 167 26.07 -2.02 -31.01
N LEU A 168 25.05 -2.68 -30.44
CA LEU A 168 23.87 -3.12 -31.19
C LEU A 168 23.09 -1.93 -31.76
N LYS A 169 22.96 -0.83 -31.00
CA LYS A 169 22.35 0.42 -31.48
C LYS A 169 23.14 1.01 -32.66
N ASN A 170 24.46 1.01 -32.58
CA ASN A 170 25.33 1.51 -33.66
C ASN A 170 25.23 0.65 -34.92
N LYS A 171 25.19 -0.68 -34.78
CA LYS A 171 24.98 -1.61 -35.91
C LYS A 171 23.61 -1.42 -36.57
N ARG A 172 22.54 -1.20 -35.80
CA ARG A 172 21.20 -0.87 -36.33
C ARG A 172 21.20 0.43 -37.12
N LYS A 173 21.74 1.52 -36.55
CA LYS A 173 21.85 2.82 -37.24
C LYS A 173 22.59 2.71 -38.58
N LYS A 174 23.71 1.98 -38.61
CA LYS A 174 24.43 1.71 -39.85
C LYS A 174 23.54 0.98 -40.85
N LYS A 175 22.88 -0.12 -40.45
CA LYS A 175 21.99 -0.91 -41.31
C LYS A 175 20.83 -0.07 -41.88
N ASP A 176 20.25 0.81 -41.08
CA ASP A 176 19.17 1.71 -41.51
C ASP A 176 19.66 2.77 -42.50
N ALA A 177 20.87 3.30 -42.31
CA ALA A 177 21.51 4.19 -43.27
C ALA A 177 21.77 3.49 -44.62
N TRP A 178 22.30 2.27 -44.60
CA TRP A 178 22.51 1.47 -45.82
C TRP A 178 21.19 1.17 -46.56
N LYS A 179 20.12 0.84 -45.84
CA LYS A 179 18.78 0.67 -46.44
C LYS A 179 18.26 1.94 -47.10
N LYS A 180 18.53 3.11 -46.52
CA LYS A 180 18.10 4.39 -47.08
C LYS A 180 18.85 4.73 -48.37
N ILE A 181 20.17 4.48 -48.39
CA ILE A 181 21.00 4.66 -49.59
C ILE A 181 20.56 3.70 -50.70
N SER A 182 20.30 2.43 -50.38
CA SER A 182 19.86 1.43 -51.36
C SER A 182 18.46 1.66 -51.94
N ARG A 183 17.66 2.58 -51.38
CA ARG A 183 16.36 2.98 -51.96
C ARG A 183 16.48 4.20 -52.89
N LEU A 184 17.62 4.89 -52.86
CA LEU A 184 17.90 6.09 -53.65
C LEU A 184 18.73 5.77 -54.91
N LEU A 185 19.28 4.56 -55.00
CA LEU A 185 19.92 3.95 -56.16
C LEU A 185 18.95 2.97 -56.81
#